data_AF-A0A935PSV8-F1
#
_entry.id   AF-A0A935PSV8-F1
#
_cell.length_a   1.000
_cell.length_b   1.000
_cell.length_c   1.000
_cell.angle_alpha   90.00
_cell.angle_beta   90.00
_cell.angle_gamma   90.00
#
_symmetry.space_group_name_H-M   'P 1'
#
loop_
_entity.id
_entity.type
_entity.pdbx_description
1 polymer ?
#
loop_
_entity_poly.entity_id
_entity_poly.type
_entity_poly.pdbx_seq_one_letter_code
_entity_poly.pdbx_strand_id
1 'polypeptide(L)'
;MGQASPTRTLGPEGTLRPRRGRAGRRQRHCAAPASAPGHPPLPPVDVRAGRDTLATYAAIKKEIGGIDFVDQEQQLLQVLVLPSVKEVIEEELDLLMVDEFQDTSPIQLALFTRLRPSAPAMWVWVGDVKQAIYGFRGSDSEPMSAVIDPLPKAGVVPEVLSRSWRSRPSLVHL
;
A
#
# COMPACT_ATOMS: atom_id res chain seq x y z
N MET A 1 15.84 -23.11 -47.35
CA MET A 1 14.61 -23.72 -47.89
C MET A 1 13.64 -23.85 -46.72
N GLY A 2 12.44 -23.31 -46.67
CA GLY A 2 11.59 -22.51 -47.55
C GLY A 2 10.34 -22.19 -46.70
N GLN A 3 9.76 -21.01 -46.90
CA GLN A 3 8.76 -20.34 -46.05
C GLN A 3 7.37 -21.02 -46.04
N ALA A 4 6.50 -20.63 -45.09
CA ALA A 4 5.20 -20.01 -45.42
C ALA A 4 4.45 -19.49 -44.19
N SER A 5 4.25 -18.16 -44.14
CA SER A 5 3.25 -17.46 -43.32
C SER A 5 1.87 -17.53 -43.98
N PRO A 6 0.74 -17.51 -43.23
CA PRO A 6 -0.57 -17.31 -43.85
C PRO A 6 -0.90 -15.81 -43.92
N THR A 7 -0.73 -15.25 -45.12
CA THR A 7 -1.26 -13.96 -45.57
C THR A 7 -2.78 -14.03 -45.61
N ARG A 8 -3.48 -13.14 -44.90
CA ARG A 8 -4.94 -12.93 -45.08
C ARG A 8 -5.17 -11.88 -46.15
N THR A 9 -5.70 -12.32 -47.27
CA THR A 9 -6.09 -11.54 -48.44
C THR A 9 -7.25 -10.59 -48.12
N LEU A 10 -7.09 -9.31 -48.48
CA LEU A 10 -8.15 -8.29 -48.49
C LEU A 10 -8.90 -8.38 -49.83
N GLY A 11 -10.22 -8.55 -49.78
CA GLY A 11 -11.13 -8.38 -50.91
C GLY A 11 -11.83 -7.00 -50.86
N PRO A 12 -12.29 -6.47 -52.01
CA PRO A 12 -12.67 -5.07 -52.16
C PRO A 12 -14.16 -4.82 -51.83
N GLU A 13 -14.42 -3.66 -51.23
CA GLU A 13 -15.73 -3.02 -50.99
C GLU A 13 -16.76 -3.77 -50.11
N GLY A 14 -16.81 -3.40 -48.83
CA GLY A 14 -17.81 -3.87 -47.88
C GLY A 14 -17.75 -3.12 -46.56
N THR A 15 -18.40 -1.95 -46.53
CA THR A 15 -18.65 -1.04 -45.41
C THR A 15 -18.52 -1.66 -44.01
N LEU A 16 -17.51 -1.20 -43.26
CA LEU A 16 -17.27 -1.59 -41.87
C LEU A 16 -18.38 -1.01 -40.96
N ARG A 17 -19.36 -1.84 -40.59
CA ARG A 17 -20.33 -1.50 -39.53
C ARG A 17 -19.61 -1.41 -38.17
N PRO A 18 -19.80 -0.34 -37.39
CA PRO A 18 -19.26 -0.27 -36.03
C PRO A 18 -19.95 -1.32 -35.15
N ARG A 19 -19.15 -2.25 -34.61
CA ARG A 19 -19.60 -3.13 -33.53
C ARG A 19 -19.90 -2.27 -32.30
N ARG A 20 -21.19 -2.20 -31.91
CA ARG A 20 -21.62 -1.73 -30.59
C ARG A 20 -21.01 -2.64 -29.51
N GLY A 21 -19.81 -2.30 -29.05
CA GLY A 21 -19.12 -2.94 -27.94
C GLY A 21 -19.28 -2.14 -26.66
N ARG A 22 -20.19 -2.60 -25.80
CA ARG A 22 -20.39 -2.27 -24.36
C ARG A 22 -19.72 -1.01 -23.82
N ALA A 23 -20.57 -0.01 -23.59
CA ALA A 23 -20.36 1.10 -22.68
C ALA A 23 -19.88 0.64 -21.29
N GLY A 24 -18.94 1.41 -20.73
CA GLY A 24 -18.79 1.66 -19.29
C GLY A 24 -18.36 0.49 -18.42
N ARG A 25 -17.05 0.35 -18.17
CA ARG A 25 -16.58 -0.16 -16.88
C ARG A 25 -16.95 0.87 -15.83
N ARG A 26 -18.15 0.72 -15.24
CA ARG A 26 -18.54 1.41 -14.01
C ARG A 26 -17.46 1.15 -12.98
N GLN A 27 -16.94 2.22 -12.37
CA GLN A 27 -16.17 2.16 -11.13
C GLN A 27 -16.91 1.22 -10.19
N ARG A 28 -16.27 0.10 -9.83
CA ARG A 28 -16.79 -0.76 -8.76
C ARG A 28 -16.73 0.06 -7.49
N HIS A 29 -17.86 0.65 -7.13
CA HIS A 29 -18.07 1.13 -5.77
C HIS A 29 -17.86 -0.07 -4.86
N CYS A 30 -17.02 0.08 -3.83
CA CYS A 30 -16.99 -0.86 -2.72
C CYS A 30 -18.43 -1.01 -2.22
N ALA A 31 -19.01 -2.19 -2.43
CA ALA A 31 -20.30 -2.50 -1.82
C ALA A 31 -20.07 -2.49 -0.31
N ALA A 32 -20.87 -1.71 0.42
CA ALA A 32 -20.90 -1.78 1.87
C ALA A 32 -21.16 -3.24 2.29
N PRO A 33 -20.48 -3.75 3.33
CA PRO A 33 -20.75 -5.09 3.83
C PRO A 33 -22.24 -5.21 4.18
N ALA A 34 -22.88 -6.29 3.73
CA ALA A 34 -24.27 -6.57 4.06
C ALA A 34 -24.43 -6.58 5.59
N SER A 35 -25.35 -5.78 6.11
CA SER A 35 -25.63 -5.69 7.54
C SER A 35 -26.01 -7.08 8.08
N ALA A 36 -25.46 -7.45 9.24
CA ALA A 36 -25.83 -8.67 9.95
C ALA A 36 -27.36 -8.75 10.14
N PRO A 37 -27.98 -9.95 10.03
CA PRO A 37 -29.43 -10.09 10.10
C PRO A 37 -29.94 -9.59 11.46
N GLY A 38 -30.82 -8.58 11.45
CA GLY A 38 -31.44 -7.98 12.63
C GLY A 38 -31.04 -6.53 12.94
N HIS A 39 -30.10 -5.93 12.22
CA HIS A 39 -29.73 -4.52 12.43
C HIS A 39 -30.45 -3.59 11.43
N PRO A 40 -31.02 -2.44 11.86
CA PRO A 40 -31.55 -1.46 10.92
C PRO A 40 -30.43 -0.99 9.96
N PRO A 41 -30.77 -0.69 8.69
CA PRO A 41 -29.80 -0.16 7.74
C PRO A 41 -29.20 1.14 8.29
N LEU A 42 -27.88 1.26 8.19
CA LEU A 42 -27.19 2.48 8.60
C LEU A 42 -27.79 3.68 7.83
N PRO A 43 -27.98 4.83 8.48
CA PRO A 43 -28.41 6.03 7.78
C PRO A 43 -27.40 6.37 6.66
N PRO A 44 -27.85 6.99 5.56
CA PRO A 44 -26.95 7.39 4.49
C PRO A 44 -25.86 8.30 5.07
N VAL A 45 -24.60 7.89 4.89
CA VAL A 45 -23.44 8.68 5.31
C VAL A 45 -23.40 9.94 4.46
N ASP A 46 -23.57 11.12 5.08
CA ASP A 46 -23.33 12.39 4.39
C ASP A 46 -21.82 12.60 4.22
N VAL A 47 -21.32 12.11 3.10
CA VAL A 47 -19.92 12.24 2.70
C VAL A 47 -19.49 13.71 2.53
N ARG A 48 -20.42 14.64 2.31
CA ARG A 48 -20.12 16.07 2.17
C ARG A 48 -19.83 16.68 3.53
N ALA A 49 -20.71 16.44 4.51
CA ALA A 49 -20.49 16.89 5.89
C ALA A 49 -19.16 16.37 6.47
N GLY A 50 -18.83 15.09 6.23
CA GLY A 50 -17.54 14.52 6.65
C GLY A 50 -16.33 15.21 5.99
N ARG A 51 -16.38 15.44 4.68
CA ARG A 51 -15.32 16.14 3.94
C ARG A 51 -15.15 17.58 4.43
N ASP A 52 -16.25 18.31 4.60
CA ASP A 52 -16.21 19.72 4.99
C ASP A 52 -15.72 19.87 6.44
N THR A 53 -16.04 18.90 7.31
CA THR A 53 -15.47 18.80 8.67
C THR A 53 -13.96 18.58 8.65
N LEU A 54 -13.47 17.64 7.83
CA LEU A 54 -12.03 17.38 7.69
C LEU A 54 -11.28 18.60 7.16
N ALA A 55 -11.87 19.32 6.19
CA ALA A 55 -11.28 20.55 5.66
C ALA A 55 -11.19 21.64 6.74
N THR A 56 -12.25 21.80 7.54
CA THR A 56 -12.27 22.76 8.65
C THR A 56 -11.25 22.39 9.72
N TYR A 57 -11.16 21.10 10.09
CA TYR A 57 -10.16 20.60 11.02
C TYR A 57 -8.73 20.89 10.54
N ALA A 58 -8.43 20.62 9.27
CA ALA A 58 -7.12 20.90 8.68
C ALA A 58 -6.79 22.41 8.69
N ALA A 59 -7.78 23.28 8.43
CA ALA A 59 -7.60 24.73 8.47
C ALA A 59 -7.28 25.23 9.90
N ILE A 60 -8.04 24.76 10.90
CA ILE A 60 -7.82 25.12 12.30
C ILE A 60 -6.44 24.65 12.77
N LYS A 61 -6.07 23.40 12.46
CA LYS A 61 -4.73 22.86 12.77
C LYS A 61 -3.63 23.76 12.22
N LYS A 62 -3.76 24.19 10.97
CA LYS A 62 -2.79 25.07 10.31
C LYS A 62 -2.71 26.43 10.99
N GLU A 63 -3.84 27.02 11.39
CA GLU A 63 -3.89 28.31 12.07
C GLU A 63 -3.16 28.28 13.41
N ILE A 64 -3.30 27.19 14.17
CA ILE A 64 -2.62 27.02 15.47
C ILE A 64 -1.19 26.48 15.34
N GLY A 65 -0.69 26.23 14.11
CA GLY A 65 0.61 25.60 13.89
C GLY A 65 0.72 24.16 14.44
N GLY A 66 -0.41 23.47 14.58
CA GLY A 66 -0.50 22.13 15.14
C GLY A 66 -0.17 21.05 14.12
N ILE A 67 0.51 20.00 14.57
CA ILE A 67 0.83 18.80 13.80
C ILE A 67 0.34 17.59 14.60
N ASP A 68 -0.51 16.76 14.00
CA ASP A 68 -0.92 15.48 14.58
C ASP A 68 -0.03 14.32 14.11
N PHE A 69 -0.28 13.12 14.62
CA PHE A 69 0.51 11.92 14.30
C PHE A 69 0.46 11.55 12.80
N VAL A 70 -0.67 11.75 12.13
CA VAL A 70 -0.81 11.44 10.69
C VAL A 70 -0.09 12.50 9.87
N ASP A 71 -0.16 13.77 10.29
CA ASP A 71 0.54 14.87 9.65
C ASP A 71 2.06 14.66 9.68
N GLN A 72 2.62 14.11 10.75
CA GLN A 72 4.06 13.80 10.83
C GLN A 72 4.50 12.88 9.69
N GLU A 73 3.77 11.79 9.45
CA GLU A 73 4.07 10.83 8.40
C GLU A 73 3.87 11.44 6.99
N GLN A 74 2.78 12.19 6.80
CA GLN A 74 2.46 12.85 5.53
C GLN A 74 3.46 13.94 5.18
N GLN A 75 3.81 14.80 6.12
CA GLN A 75 4.75 15.88 5.91
C GLN A 75 6.16 15.33 5.67
N LEU A 76 6.59 14.31 6.43
CA LEU A 76 7.86 13.64 6.18
C LEU A 76 7.93 13.10 4.74
N LEU A 77 6.89 12.41 4.29
CA LEU A 77 6.85 11.86 2.93
C LEU A 77 6.92 12.97 1.87
N GLN A 78 6.31 14.12 2.13
CA GLN A 78 6.37 15.28 1.23
C GLN A 78 7.76 15.92 1.20
N VAL A 79 8.47 16.03 2.32
CA VAL A 79 9.80 16.68 2.34
C VAL A 79 10.92 15.77 1.84
N LEU A 80 10.76 14.44 1.88
CA LEU A 80 11.75 13.48 1.36
C LEU A 80 12.00 13.58 -0.16
N VAL A 81 11.19 14.36 -0.90
CA VAL A 81 11.46 14.65 -2.33
C VAL A 81 12.37 15.85 -2.54
N LEU A 82 12.58 16.67 -1.50
CA LEU A 82 13.44 17.84 -1.59
C LEU A 82 14.91 17.40 -1.63
N PRO A 83 15.71 17.88 -2.60
CA PRO A 83 17.12 17.48 -2.72
C PRO A 83 17.93 17.71 -1.45
N SER A 84 17.75 18.86 -0.80
CA SER A 84 18.47 19.20 0.43
C SER A 84 18.17 18.25 1.59
N VAL A 85 16.93 17.76 1.71
CA VAL A 85 16.56 16.78 2.74
C VAL A 85 17.12 15.42 2.37
N LYS A 86 17.02 15.05 1.09
CA LYS A 86 17.52 13.79 0.58
C LYS A 86 19.04 13.65 0.79
N GLU A 87 19.80 14.70 0.50
CA GLU A 87 21.25 14.76 0.70
C GLU A 87 21.61 14.49 2.17
N VAL A 88 20.97 15.19 3.11
CA VAL A 88 21.20 14.99 4.55
C VAL A 88 20.85 13.56 4.98
N ILE A 89 19.74 13.01 4.51
CA ILE A 89 19.35 11.63 4.85
C ILE A 89 20.33 10.62 4.25
N GLU A 90 20.81 10.81 3.01
CA GLU A 90 21.81 9.94 2.39
C GLU A 90 23.19 10.01 3.08
N GLU A 91 23.52 11.15 3.69
CA GLU A 91 24.75 11.31 4.48
C GLU A 91 24.66 10.64 5.86
N GLU A 92 23.47 10.64 6.48
CA GLU A 92 23.30 10.23 7.89
C GLU A 92 22.67 8.83 8.06
N LEU A 93 21.94 8.32 7.06
CA LEU A 93 21.20 7.06 7.16
C LEU A 93 21.97 5.89 6.53
N ASP A 94 22.87 5.27 7.27
CA ASP A 94 23.57 4.07 6.78
C ASP A 94 22.69 2.81 6.76
N LEU A 95 21.85 2.65 7.81
CA LEU A 95 21.08 1.45 8.08
C LEU A 95 19.59 1.80 8.32
N LEU A 96 18.70 1.11 7.60
CA LEU A 96 17.26 1.20 7.84
C LEU A 96 16.71 -0.14 8.37
N MET A 97 16.35 -0.19 9.65
CA MET A 97 15.71 -1.36 10.27
C MET A 97 14.26 -1.04 10.65
N VAL A 98 13.33 -1.89 10.24
CA VAL A 98 11.91 -1.80 10.59
C VAL A 98 11.53 -3.06 11.35
N ASP A 99 11.06 -2.92 12.58
CA ASP A 99 10.50 -4.01 13.38
C ASP A 99 8.96 -4.01 13.27
N GLU A 100 8.34 -5.13 13.62
CA GLU A 100 6.88 -5.31 13.56
C GLU A 100 6.26 -4.92 12.20
N PHE A 101 6.94 -5.27 11.11
CA PHE A 101 6.57 -4.86 9.75
C PHE A 101 5.12 -5.22 9.40
N GLN A 102 4.57 -6.29 9.97
CA GLN A 102 3.18 -6.72 9.72
C GLN A 102 2.11 -5.70 10.17
N ASP A 103 2.46 -4.77 11.07
CA ASP A 103 1.53 -3.76 11.60
C ASP A 103 1.73 -2.38 10.93
N THR A 104 2.49 -2.34 9.84
CA THR A 104 2.82 -1.11 9.10
C THR A 104 1.62 -0.60 8.30
N SER A 105 1.37 0.71 8.35
CA SER A 105 0.35 1.38 7.53
C SER A 105 0.84 1.65 6.10
N PRO A 106 -0.07 1.87 5.11
CA PRO A 106 0.35 2.16 3.73
C PRO A 106 1.27 3.37 3.58
N ILE A 107 1.11 4.40 4.43
CA ILE A 107 1.95 5.59 4.40
C ILE A 107 3.34 5.33 4.98
N GLN A 108 3.43 4.53 6.05
CA GLN A 108 4.72 4.09 6.60
C GLN A 108 5.47 3.21 5.60
N LEU A 109 4.77 2.32 4.90
CA LEU A 109 5.34 1.53 3.82
C LEU A 109 5.90 2.41 2.68
N ALA A 110 5.17 3.48 2.31
CA ALA A 110 5.65 4.45 1.33
C ALA A 110 6.91 5.19 1.83
N LEU A 111 6.96 5.57 3.12
CA LEU A 111 8.14 6.17 3.75
C LEU A 111 9.34 5.23 3.69
N PHE A 112 9.21 3.99 4.16
CA PHE A 112 10.32 3.02 4.15
C PHE A 112 10.81 2.74 2.73
N THR A 113 9.89 2.61 1.76
CA THR A 113 10.24 2.43 0.35
C THR A 113 11.03 3.63 -0.19
N ARG A 114 10.71 4.84 0.26
CA ARG A 114 11.37 6.07 -0.18
C ARG A 114 12.72 6.32 0.51
N LEU A 115 12.88 5.85 1.74
CA LEU A 115 14.10 5.94 2.54
C LEU A 115 15.12 4.85 2.20
N ARG A 116 14.66 3.66 1.82
CA ARG A 116 15.52 2.50 1.51
C ARG A 116 16.68 2.81 0.55
N PRO A 117 16.50 3.55 -0.57
CA PRO A 117 17.62 3.89 -1.46
C PRO A 117 18.69 4.77 -0.80
N SER A 118 18.32 5.48 0.26
CA SER A 118 19.22 6.33 1.05
C SER A 118 19.94 5.57 2.15
N ALA A 119 19.66 4.27 2.36
CA ALA A 119 20.37 3.37 3.26
C ALA A 119 21.15 2.31 2.46
N PRO A 120 22.25 2.70 1.79
CA PRO A 120 22.95 1.82 0.84
C PRO A 120 23.71 0.69 1.53
N ALA A 121 24.08 0.84 2.81
CA ALA A 121 24.85 -0.19 3.51
C ALA A 121 23.97 -1.41 3.81
N MET A 122 22.79 -1.18 4.41
CA MET A 122 21.86 -2.26 4.75
C MET A 122 20.45 -1.74 5.03
N TRP A 123 19.45 -2.55 4.71
CA TRP A 123 18.09 -2.38 5.21
C TRP A 123 17.48 -3.73 5.56
N VAL A 124 16.71 -3.78 6.65
CA VAL A 124 16.12 -5.03 7.19
C VAL A 124 14.70 -4.75 7.66
N TRP A 125 13.77 -5.60 7.25
CA TRP A 125 12.40 -5.59 7.76
C TRP A 125 12.15 -6.88 8.52
N VAL A 126 11.71 -6.76 9.77
CA VAL A 126 11.43 -7.85 10.69
C VAL A 126 9.94 -7.81 11.02
N GLY A 127 9.30 -8.98 11.04
CA GLY A 127 7.90 -9.08 11.41
C GLY A 127 7.40 -10.52 11.41
N ASP A 128 6.22 -10.72 11.99
CA ASP A 128 5.51 -12.00 12.03
C ASP A 128 4.10 -11.83 11.47
N VAL A 129 3.87 -12.35 10.26
CA VAL A 129 2.56 -12.30 9.59
C VAL A 129 1.45 -12.91 10.45
N LYS A 130 1.77 -13.89 11.31
CA LYS A 130 0.77 -14.53 12.20
C LYS A 130 0.31 -13.60 13.33
N GLN A 131 1.04 -12.52 13.59
CA GLN A 131 0.75 -11.55 14.65
C GLN A 131 0.13 -10.25 14.12
N ALA A 132 -0.17 -10.17 12.81
CA ALA A 132 -0.86 -9.02 12.23
C ALA A 132 -2.26 -8.85 12.86
N ILE A 133 -2.40 -7.92 13.80
CA ILE A 133 -3.66 -7.66 14.52
C ILE A 133 -4.26 -6.29 14.20
N TYR A 134 -3.52 -5.40 13.53
CA TYR A 134 -3.94 -4.03 13.24
C TYR A 134 -4.71 -3.82 11.93
N GLY A 135 -5.20 -4.90 11.29
CA GLY A 135 -5.95 -4.86 10.02
C GLY A 135 -7.12 -3.86 9.97
N PHE A 136 -7.73 -3.54 11.10
CA PHE A 136 -8.83 -2.57 11.19
C PHE A 136 -8.41 -1.09 11.02
N ARG A 137 -7.11 -0.76 11.09
CA ARG A 137 -6.59 0.62 10.94
C ARG A 137 -6.29 1.03 9.49
N GLY A 138 -6.74 0.23 8.52
CA GLY A 138 -6.42 0.46 7.11
C GLY A 138 -5.03 -0.03 6.71
N SER A 139 -4.40 -0.88 7.53
CA SER A 139 -3.37 -1.81 7.04
C SER A 139 -4.09 -2.90 6.24
N ASP A 140 -4.60 -2.55 5.06
CA ASP A 140 -4.92 -3.58 4.08
C ASP A 140 -3.64 -4.40 3.87
N SER A 141 -3.76 -5.71 3.78
CA SER A 141 -2.61 -6.59 3.49
C SER A 141 -2.17 -6.48 2.03
N GLU A 142 -3.01 -5.93 1.15
CA GLU A 142 -2.77 -5.78 -0.29
C GLU A 142 -1.61 -4.82 -0.62
N PRO A 143 -1.47 -3.64 0.03
CA PRO A 143 -0.29 -2.79 -0.10
C PRO A 143 1.02 -3.47 0.32
N MET A 144 1.01 -4.26 1.39
CA MET A 144 2.22 -4.93 1.89
C MET A 144 2.68 -6.05 0.95
N SER A 145 1.76 -6.92 0.49
CA SER A 145 2.12 -7.96 -0.47
C SER A 145 2.65 -7.38 -1.79
N ALA A 146 2.10 -6.26 -2.26
CA ALA A 146 2.59 -5.59 -3.46
C ALA A 146 4.05 -5.12 -3.35
N VAL A 147 4.54 -4.84 -2.13
CA VAL A 147 5.94 -4.46 -1.88
C VAL A 147 6.81 -5.69 -1.57
N ILE A 148 6.28 -6.70 -0.87
CA ILE A 148 7.03 -7.92 -0.51
C ILE A 148 7.19 -8.86 -1.73
N ASP A 149 6.13 -9.10 -2.50
CA ASP A 149 6.12 -10.09 -3.60
C ASP A 149 7.21 -9.86 -4.67
N PRO A 150 7.60 -8.59 -4.99
CA PRO A 150 8.71 -8.33 -5.88
C PRO A 150 10.11 -8.55 -5.26
N LEU A 151 10.25 -8.52 -3.93
CA LEU A 151 11.56 -8.57 -3.26
C LEU A 151 12.36 -9.84 -3.58
N PRO A 152 11.78 -11.06 -3.59
CA PRO A 152 12.48 -12.25 -4.03
C PRO A 152 13.05 -12.15 -5.46
N LYS A 153 12.33 -11.49 -6.37
CA LYS A 153 12.81 -11.25 -7.75
C LYS A 153 13.96 -10.25 -7.81
N ALA A 154 14.06 -9.37 -6.82
CA ALA A 154 15.16 -8.43 -6.65
C ALA A 154 16.36 -9.02 -5.88
N GLY A 155 16.35 -10.33 -5.60
CA GLY A 155 17.44 -11.02 -4.89
C GLY A 155 17.38 -10.92 -3.37
N VAL A 156 16.30 -10.38 -2.81
CA VAL A 156 16.08 -10.30 -1.36
C VAL A 156 15.42 -11.59 -0.90
N VAL A 157 16.15 -12.42 -0.16
CA VAL A 157 15.65 -13.71 0.33
C VAL A 157 15.15 -13.53 1.77
N PRO A 158 13.89 -13.88 2.07
CA PRO A 158 13.38 -13.84 3.44
C PRO A 158 14.04 -14.93 4.29
N GLU A 159 14.54 -14.55 5.45
CA GLU A 159 15.04 -15.49 6.46
C GLU A 159 13.92 -15.79 7.48
N VAL A 160 13.66 -17.08 7.72
CA VAL A 160 12.62 -17.52 8.67
C VAL A 160 13.26 -18.02 9.95
N LEU A 161 12.98 -17.33 11.06
CA LEU A 161 13.44 -17.72 12.40
C LEU A 161 12.48 -18.75 13.02
N SER A 162 12.85 -20.04 12.97
CA SER A 162 11.99 -21.15 13.41
C SER A 162 12.04 -21.46 14.90
N ARG A 163 12.98 -20.87 15.65
CA ARG A 163 13.22 -21.19 17.05
C ARG A 163 12.60 -20.13 17.97
N SER A 164 11.69 -20.57 18.85
CA SER A 164 11.22 -19.75 19.96
C SER A 164 12.19 -19.83 21.14
N TRP A 165 12.57 -18.67 21.67
CA TRP A 165 13.39 -18.56 22.88
C TRP A 165 12.57 -18.12 24.11
N ARG A 166 11.33 -17.67 23.90
CA ARG A 166 10.45 -17.13 24.95
C ARG A 166 9.61 -18.20 25.64
N SER A 167 9.14 -19.18 24.88
CA SER A 167 8.13 -20.15 25.32
C SER A 167 8.71 -21.55 25.48
N ARG A 168 8.14 -22.34 26.40
CA ARG A 168 8.47 -23.76 26.56
C ARG A 168 8.00 -24.55 25.33
N PRO A 169 8.70 -25.63 24.91
CA PRO A 169 8.32 -26.42 23.74
C PRO A 169 6.84 -26.87 23.74
N SER A 170 6.28 -27.18 24.91
CA SER A 170 4.88 -27.60 25.06
C SER A 170 3.86 -26.52 24.67
N LEU A 171 4.21 -25.24 24.73
CA LEU A 171 3.34 -24.13 24.30
C LEU A 171 3.51 -23.78 22.81
N VAL A 172 4.67 -24.12 22.24
CA VAL A 172 5.00 -23.83 20.83
C VAL A 172 4.43 -24.90 19.88
N HIS A 173 4.37 -26.15 20.35
CA HIS A 173 3.87 -27.30 19.60
C HIS A 173 2.43 -27.71 19.98
N LEU A 174 1.64 -26.76 20.49
CA LEU A 174 0.24 -27.00 20.84
C LEU A 174 -0.60 -27.35 19.60
#